data_AF-A0A165Q321-F1
#
_entry.id   AF-A0A165Q321-F1
#
_cell.length_a   1.000
_cell.length_b   1.000
_cell.length_c   1.000
_cell.angle_alpha   90.00
_cell.angle_beta   90.00
_cell.angle_gamma   90.00
#
_symmetry.space_group_name_H-M   'P 1'
#
loop_
_entity.id
_entity.type
_entity.pdbx_description
1 polymer ?
#
loop_
_entity_poly.entity_id
_entity_poly.type
_entity_poly.pdbx_seq_one_letter_code
_entity_poly.pdbx_strand_id
1 'polypeptide(L)'
;MFKFVLAVFLATQAVMSLPSPLARRSTGAWCDGLGGSAYDLAYNFSLSVVNSTLPNANSTGAPLVLNPQGQDSSGVATYNLATYNSQPDTIGIWPNFTLEHGTLLANYLADLSISPSGDETEVGGPVTLTSDANNSAKIYCGVADTDPEQGAPPLLALYTNLNEFSICHQREGGEADLLIYNATSSNSLYDYVSCYPVLVHLLYNY
;
A
#
# COMPACT_ATOMS: atom_id res chain seq x y z
N MET A 1 -59.11 -46.69 -43.38
CA MET A 1 -57.91 -45.99 -43.87
C MET A 1 -57.46 -45.01 -42.80
N PHE A 2 -56.21 -45.18 -42.36
CA PHE A 2 -55.50 -44.46 -41.31
C PHE A 2 -55.41 -42.95 -41.55
N LYS A 3 -55.35 -42.14 -40.48
CA LYS A 3 -54.41 -41.01 -40.32
C LYS A 3 -54.40 -40.50 -38.87
N PHE A 4 -53.37 -40.92 -38.13
CA PHE A 4 -52.91 -40.33 -36.88
C PHE A 4 -52.10 -39.07 -37.23
N VAL A 5 -52.34 -37.94 -36.57
CA VAL A 5 -51.47 -36.76 -36.62
C VAL A 5 -50.85 -36.58 -35.23
N LEU A 6 -49.55 -36.84 -35.13
CA LEU A 6 -48.71 -36.66 -33.96
C LEU A 6 -47.98 -35.33 -34.12
N ALA A 7 -48.29 -34.33 -33.29
CA ALA A 7 -47.56 -33.06 -33.26
C ALA A 7 -46.61 -33.03 -32.05
N VAL A 8 -45.32 -32.94 -32.36
CA VAL A 8 -44.20 -32.95 -31.41
C VAL A 8 -44.04 -31.55 -30.80
N PHE A 9 -44.10 -31.44 -29.48
CA PHE A 9 -43.73 -30.23 -28.73
C PHE A 9 -42.21 -30.22 -28.49
N LEU A 10 -41.50 -29.26 -29.09
CA LEU A 10 -40.09 -28.96 -28.82
C LEU A 10 -40.00 -28.00 -27.64
N ALA A 11 -39.62 -28.50 -26.46
CA ALA A 11 -39.26 -27.68 -25.31
C ALA A 11 -37.80 -27.24 -25.41
N THR A 12 -37.54 -26.00 -25.81
CA THR A 12 -36.21 -25.39 -25.79
C THR A 12 -35.84 -25.01 -24.36
N GLN A 13 -34.92 -25.77 -23.74
CA GLN A 13 -34.34 -25.41 -22.45
C GLN A 13 -33.28 -24.32 -22.67
N ALA A 14 -33.57 -23.10 -22.22
CA ALA A 14 -32.59 -22.04 -22.14
C ALA A 14 -31.66 -22.32 -20.94
N VAL A 15 -30.45 -22.79 -21.22
CA VAL A 15 -29.40 -22.94 -20.20
C VAL A 15 -28.86 -21.54 -19.90
N MET A 16 -29.26 -20.94 -18.77
CA MET A 16 -28.62 -19.74 -18.26
C MET A 16 -27.26 -20.13 -17.68
N SER A 17 -26.19 -19.91 -18.45
CA SER A 17 -24.83 -19.99 -17.93
C SER A 17 -24.61 -18.81 -16.97
N LEU A 18 -24.69 -19.07 -15.66
CA LEU A 18 -24.23 -18.12 -14.66
C LEU A 18 -22.73 -17.88 -14.89
N PRO A 19 -22.28 -16.62 -15.01
CA PRO A 19 -20.86 -16.34 -15.09
C PRO A 19 -20.18 -16.88 -13.84
N SER A 20 -19.21 -17.78 -14.02
CA SER A 20 -18.38 -18.24 -12.92
C SER A 20 -17.63 -17.04 -12.35
N PRO A 21 -17.58 -16.84 -11.02
CA PRO A 21 -16.74 -15.80 -10.46
C PRO A 21 -15.30 -16.06 -10.93
N LEU A 22 -14.70 -15.05 -11.54
CA LEU A 22 -13.29 -15.09 -11.93
C LEU A 22 -12.48 -15.49 -10.70
N ALA A 23 -11.60 -16.48 -10.85
CA ALA A 23 -10.71 -16.90 -9.78
C ALA A 23 -9.96 -15.66 -9.28
N ARG A 24 -10.05 -15.38 -7.97
CA ARG A 24 -9.28 -14.32 -7.31
C ARG A 24 -7.81 -14.55 -7.68
N ARG A 25 -7.10 -13.51 -8.14
CA ARG A 25 -5.64 -13.60 -8.23
C ARG A 25 -5.14 -14.02 -6.86
N SER A 26 -4.36 -15.10 -6.82
CA SER A 26 -3.84 -15.68 -5.58
C SER A 26 -2.87 -14.70 -4.94
N THR A 27 -3.35 -13.82 -4.08
CA THR A 27 -2.53 -13.01 -3.18
C THR A 27 -2.14 -13.82 -1.96
N GLY A 28 -1.04 -13.47 -1.30
CA GLY A 28 -0.72 -14.03 0.00
C GLY A 28 -1.76 -13.69 1.09
N ALA A 29 -1.68 -14.39 2.22
CA ALA A 29 -2.60 -14.24 3.36
C ALA A 29 -2.62 -12.81 3.94
N TRP A 30 -1.56 -12.04 3.72
CA TRP A 30 -1.46 -10.63 4.14
C TRP A 30 -2.43 -9.69 3.40
N CYS A 31 -3.05 -10.13 2.29
CA CYS A 31 -4.09 -9.37 1.57
C CYS A 31 -5.51 -9.92 1.76
N ASP A 32 -5.71 -10.86 2.71
CA ASP A 32 -7.04 -11.36 3.01
C ASP A 32 -7.94 -10.26 3.58
N GLY A 33 -9.24 -10.33 3.28
CA GLY A 33 -10.21 -9.31 3.73
C GLY A 33 -10.23 -8.00 2.93
N LEU A 34 -9.21 -7.69 2.11
CA LEU A 34 -9.14 -6.46 1.31
C LEU A 34 -9.98 -6.47 0.01
N GLY A 35 -10.71 -7.55 -0.28
CA GLY A 35 -11.57 -7.67 -1.46
C GLY A 35 -10.87 -8.18 -2.73
N GLY A 36 -11.58 -8.14 -3.86
CA GLY A 36 -11.14 -8.73 -5.14
C GLY A 36 -10.09 -7.93 -5.91
N SER A 37 -9.91 -6.65 -5.57
CA SER A 37 -8.95 -5.74 -6.20
C SER A 37 -7.61 -5.63 -5.47
N ALA A 38 -7.43 -6.39 -4.39
CA ALA A 38 -6.18 -6.46 -3.66
C ALA A 38 -5.11 -7.20 -4.48
N TYR A 39 -3.87 -6.71 -4.41
CA TYR A 39 -2.69 -7.28 -5.04
C TYR A 39 -1.46 -7.08 -4.16
N ASP A 40 -0.48 -7.97 -4.31
CA ASP A 40 0.77 -7.98 -3.56
C ASP A 40 2.00 -7.85 -4.47
N LEU A 41 1.78 -7.50 -5.73
CA LEU A 41 2.81 -7.31 -6.74
C LEU A 41 2.56 -6.04 -7.56
N ALA A 42 3.47 -5.08 -7.48
CA ALA A 42 3.48 -3.86 -8.28
C ALA A 42 4.88 -3.28 -8.37
N TYR A 43 5.22 -2.63 -9.47
CA TYR A 43 6.58 -2.16 -9.72
C TYR A 43 6.60 -0.66 -10.00
N ASN A 44 7.66 -0.01 -9.53
CA ASN A 44 8.04 1.34 -9.93
C ASN A 44 6.93 2.39 -9.74
N PHE A 45 6.40 2.47 -8.52
CA PHE A 45 5.46 3.51 -8.12
C PHE A 45 6.09 4.43 -7.07
N SER A 46 5.65 5.68 -7.01
CA SER A 46 5.94 6.55 -5.87
C SER A 46 4.82 6.47 -4.84
N LEU A 47 5.14 6.69 -3.57
CA LEU A 47 4.15 6.77 -2.50
C LEU A 47 3.78 8.23 -2.25
N SER A 48 2.50 8.49 -1.99
CA SER A 48 2.02 9.81 -1.60
C SER A 48 0.91 9.70 -0.58
N VAL A 49 0.83 10.65 0.35
CA VAL A 49 -0.21 10.71 1.36
C VAL A 49 -1.24 11.79 1.07
N VAL A 50 -2.50 11.42 1.15
CA VAL A 50 -3.63 12.35 1.04
C VAL A 50 -4.29 12.46 2.40
N ASN A 51 -4.44 13.69 2.90
CA ASN A 51 -5.14 13.94 4.15
C ASN A 51 -6.62 13.57 4.00
N SER A 52 -7.10 12.64 4.82
CA SER A 52 -8.49 12.15 4.74
C SER A 52 -9.52 13.07 5.40
N THR A 53 -9.07 14.08 6.15
CA THR A 53 -9.95 14.97 6.93
C THR A 53 -10.35 16.24 6.21
N LEU A 54 -9.59 16.66 5.19
CA LEU A 54 -9.85 17.92 4.48
C LEU A 54 -10.50 17.62 3.12
N PRO A 55 -11.67 18.22 2.80
CA PRO A 55 -12.40 17.96 1.55
C PRO A 55 -11.70 18.46 0.27
N ASN A 56 -10.48 19.01 0.38
CA ASN A 56 -9.70 19.60 -0.73
C ASN A 56 -8.19 19.26 -0.64
N ALA A 57 -7.81 18.11 -0.08
CA ALA A 57 -6.43 17.67 -0.20
C ALA A 57 -6.11 17.48 -1.71
N ASN A 58 -5.10 18.20 -2.23
CA ASN A 58 -4.71 18.17 -3.64
C ASN A 58 -4.70 16.72 -4.16
N SER A 59 -5.20 16.50 -5.38
CA SER A 59 -5.42 15.15 -5.96
C SER A 59 -4.19 14.24 -5.99
N THR A 60 -2.99 14.78 -5.80
CA THR A 60 -1.72 14.05 -5.75
C THR A 60 -1.17 13.80 -4.35
N GLY A 61 -1.68 14.45 -3.29
CA GLY A 61 -1.14 14.31 -1.92
C GLY A 61 0.27 14.89 -1.72
N ALA A 62 0.87 14.61 -0.56
CA ALA A 62 2.28 14.91 -0.26
C ALA A 62 3.15 13.66 -0.48
N PRO A 63 4.22 13.72 -1.29
CA PRO A 63 5.06 12.54 -1.55
C PRO A 63 5.70 12.00 -0.28
N LEU A 64 5.84 10.68 -0.20
CA LEU A 64 6.59 9.99 0.83
C LEU A 64 7.97 9.60 0.32
N VAL A 65 8.96 9.74 1.19
CA VAL A 65 10.37 9.44 0.93
C VAL A 65 10.99 8.76 2.16
N LEU A 66 12.16 8.17 1.99
CA LEU A 66 12.89 7.58 3.12
C LEU A 66 13.51 8.66 4.01
N ASN A 67 13.44 8.47 5.32
CA ASN A 67 14.11 9.26 6.34
C ASN A 67 15.12 8.38 7.08
N PRO A 68 16.43 8.51 6.83
CA PRO A 68 17.45 7.69 7.47
C PRO A 68 17.47 7.87 9.00
N GLN A 69 17.39 6.77 9.75
CA GLN A 69 17.45 6.77 11.23
C GLN A 69 18.84 6.37 11.76
N GLY A 70 19.78 6.04 10.88
CA GLY A 70 21.12 5.60 11.21
C GLY A 70 21.34 4.11 10.89
N GLN A 71 22.39 3.55 11.49
CA GLN A 71 22.78 2.15 11.35
C GLN A 71 22.99 1.53 12.72
N ASP A 72 22.65 0.27 12.88
CA ASP A 72 22.94 -0.50 14.08
C ASP A 72 24.44 -0.90 14.15
N SER A 73 24.83 -1.59 15.22
CA SER A 73 26.22 -2.07 15.40
C SER A 73 26.66 -3.12 14.37
N SER A 74 25.71 -3.70 13.64
CA SER A 74 25.94 -4.70 12.59
C SER A 74 26.03 -4.05 11.19
N GLY A 75 25.81 -2.74 11.09
CA GLY A 75 25.80 -1.98 9.84
C GLY A 75 24.45 -2.02 9.10
N VAL A 76 23.39 -2.53 9.74
CA VAL A 76 22.03 -2.53 9.17
C VAL A 76 21.46 -1.11 9.26
N ALA A 77 21.13 -0.53 8.11
CA ALA A 77 20.54 0.79 8.03
C ALA A 77 19.03 0.74 8.21
N THR A 78 18.49 1.68 8.99
CA THR A 78 17.07 1.82 9.25
C THR A 78 16.54 3.12 8.65
N TYR A 79 15.35 3.07 8.07
CA TYR A 79 14.69 4.20 7.42
C TYR A 79 13.23 4.23 7.87
N ASN A 80 12.71 5.42 8.16
CA ASN A 80 11.27 5.62 8.32
C ASN A 80 10.70 6.26 7.05
N LEU A 81 9.41 6.07 6.77
CA LEU A 81 8.74 6.87 5.76
C LEU A 81 8.39 8.24 6.32
N ALA A 82 8.74 9.29 5.59
CA ALA A 82 8.44 10.67 5.94
C ALA A 82 7.92 11.46 4.74
N THR A 83 7.28 12.60 4.99
CA THR A 83 6.88 13.50 3.91
C THR A 83 8.11 14.16 3.29
N TYR A 84 8.10 14.30 1.96
CA TYR A 84 9.15 14.98 1.20
C TYR A 84 9.43 16.40 1.69
N ASN A 85 8.40 17.12 2.14
CA ASN A 85 8.57 18.49 2.65
C ASN A 85 9.51 18.55 3.87
N SER A 86 9.46 17.52 4.71
CA SER A 86 10.31 17.43 5.91
C SER A 86 11.67 16.77 5.63
N GLN A 87 11.79 15.96 4.57
CA GLN A 87 12.97 15.15 4.24
C GLN A 87 13.27 15.12 2.73
N PRO A 88 13.56 16.27 2.08
CA PRO A 88 13.62 16.33 0.62
C PRO A 88 14.81 15.58 0.00
N ASP A 89 15.90 15.40 0.76
CA ASP A 89 17.20 15.01 0.22
C ASP A 89 17.28 13.56 -0.26
N THR A 90 16.32 12.71 0.10
CA THR A 90 16.37 11.26 -0.20
C THR A 90 15.62 10.88 -1.48
N ILE A 91 14.82 11.77 -2.07
CA ILE A 91 14.04 11.47 -3.28
C ILE A 91 14.94 11.14 -4.48
N GLY A 92 16.12 11.74 -4.56
CA GLY A 92 17.09 11.47 -5.64
C GLY A 92 17.81 10.13 -5.50
N ILE A 93 17.73 9.51 -4.31
CA ILE A 93 18.40 8.25 -3.97
C ILE A 93 17.41 7.09 -4.11
N TRP A 94 16.22 7.24 -3.52
CA TRP A 94 15.13 6.25 -3.56
C TRP A 94 13.83 6.90 -4.07
N PRO A 95 13.72 7.17 -5.38
CA PRO A 95 12.58 7.90 -5.92
C PRO A 95 11.28 7.08 -5.96
N ASN A 96 11.40 5.76 -6.04
CA ASN A 96 10.29 4.86 -6.31
C ASN A 96 10.36 3.63 -5.40
N PHE A 97 9.24 2.92 -5.35
CA PHE A 97 9.04 1.71 -4.58
C PHE A 97 8.55 0.57 -5.48
N THR A 98 8.72 -0.64 -4.98
CA THR A 98 8.22 -1.88 -5.54
C THR A 98 7.50 -2.64 -4.44
N LEU A 99 6.35 -3.22 -4.76
CA LEU A 99 5.66 -4.18 -3.90
C LEU A 99 5.93 -5.56 -4.48
N GLU A 100 6.63 -6.41 -3.74
CA GLU A 100 7.00 -7.75 -4.18
C GLU A 100 6.53 -8.80 -3.17
N HIS A 101 5.48 -9.53 -3.52
CA HIS A 101 4.89 -10.59 -2.71
C HIS A 101 4.64 -10.17 -1.25
N GLY A 102 4.06 -8.98 -1.08
CA GLY A 102 3.69 -8.43 0.23
C GLY A 102 4.77 -7.60 0.91
N THR A 103 5.97 -7.50 0.33
CA THR A 103 7.06 -6.69 0.85
C THR A 103 7.18 -5.40 0.06
N LEU A 104 7.27 -4.27 0.77
CA LEU A 104 7.58 -2.98 0.17
C LEU A 104 9.10 -2.81 0.05
N LEU A 105 9.59 -2.47 -1.13
CA LEU A 105 11.01 -2.24 -1.41
C LEU A 105 11.20 -0.80 -1.88
N ALA A 106 12.18 -0.09 -1.33
CA ALA A 106 12.59 1.22 -1.82
C ALA A 106 13.67 1.04 -2.89
N ASN A 107 13.34 1.37 -4.14
CA ASN A 107 14.21 1.12 -5.28
C ASN A 107 15.41 2.08 -5.26
N TYR A 108 16.60 1.52 -5.09
CA TYR A 108 17.84 2.28 -5.24
C TYR A 108 18.30 2.28 -6.70
N LEU A 109 18.32 3.46 -7.35
CA LEU A 109 18.56 3.56 -8.80
C LEU A 109 19.94 3.04 -9.24
N ALA A 110 20.95 3.12 -8.38
CA ALA A 110 22.30 2.70 -8.74
C ALA A 110 22.53 1.20 -8.54
N ASP A 111 21.79 0.54 -7.64
CA ASP A 111 21.90 -0.89 -7.38
C ASP A 111 20.65 -1.42 -6.66
N LEU A 112 19.83 -2.21 -7.36
CA LEU A 112 18.60 -2.76 -6.77
C LEU A 112 18.87 -3.82 -5.68
N SER A 113 20.08 -4.39 -5.60
CA SER A 113 20.43 -5.42 -4.62
C SER A 113 20.59 -4.92 -3.18
N ILE A 114 20.64 -3.60 -3.00
CA ILE A 114 20.73 -2.92 -1.69
C ILE A 114 19.47 -2.10 -1.37
N SER A 115 18.35 -2.42 -2.03
CA SER A 115 17.07 -1.75 -1.81
C SER A 115 16.58 -2.04 -0.38
N PRO A 116 16.38 -1.02 0.46
CA PRO A 116 15.76 -1.21 1.76
C PRO A 116 14.38 -1.86 1.61
N SER A 117 14.09 -2.84 2.46
CA SER A 117 12.81 -3.57 2.47
C SER A 117 12.00 -3.23 3.71
N GLY A 118 10.68 -3.23 3.58
CA GLY A 118 9.74 -3.04 4.68
C GLY A 118 10.01 -4.02 5.80
N ASP A 119 10.08 -3.49 7.02
CA ASP A 119 10.18 -4.25 8.25
C ASP A 119 8.79 -4.38 8.91
N GLU A 120 8.69 -5.21 9.94
CA GLU A 120 7.50 -5.27 10.78
C GLU A 120 7.24 -3.88 11.39
N THR A 121 5.97 -3.52 11.51
CA THR A 121 5.57 -2.20 12.02
C THR A 121 4.63 -2.40 13.19
N GLU A 122 5.05 -1.94 14.37
CA GLU A 122 4.21 -2.01 15.56
C GLU A 122 3.09 -0.97 15.53
N VAL A 123 1.99 -1.26 16.23
CA VAL A 123 0.91 -0.29 16.46
C VAL A 123 1.48 0.94 17.18
N GLY A 124 1.20 2.11 16.63
CA GLY A 124 1.70 3.37 17.11
C GLY A 124 3.14 3.66 16.71
N GLY A 125 3.80 2.83 15.92
CA GLY A 125 5.17 3.01 15.42
C GLY A 125 5.24 3.62 14.02
N PRO A 126 6.40 4.15 13.61
CA PRO A 126 6.63 4.58 12.23
C PRO A 126 6.65 3.40 11.27
N VAL A 127 6.22 3.62 10.03
CA VAL A 127 6.42 2.64 8.95
C VAL A 127 7.90 2.63 8.58
N THR A 128 8.54 1.48 8.79
CA THR A 128 10.00 1.33 8.74
C THR A 128 10.44 0.41 7.60
N LEU A 129 11.58 0.76 7.00
CA LEU A 129 12.32 -0.07 6.07
C LEU A 129 13.74 -0.28 6.59
N THR A 130 14.33 -1.42 6.28
CA THR A 130 15.66 -1.84 6.72
C THR A 130 16.50 -2.32 5.53
N SER A 131 17.82 -2.14 5.60
CA SER A 131 18.74 -2.74 4.63
C SER A 131 18.96 -4.25 4.85
N ASP A 132 18.37 -4.85 5.90
CA ASP A 132 18.40 -6.30 6.10
C ASP A 132 17.33 -7.01 5.28
N ALA A 133 17.70 -7.43 4.08
CA ALA A 133 16.83 -8.17 3.18
C ALA A 133 16.42 -9.57 3.70
N ASN A 134 17.03 -10.08 4.77
CA ASN A 134 16.65 -11.38 5.33
C ASN A 134 15.41 -11.30 6.23
N ASN A 135 15.04 -10.10 6.67
CA ASN A 135 13.95 -9.88 7.62
C ASN A 135 12.81 -9.04 7.02
N SER A 136 12.63 -9.10 5.69
CA SER A 136 11.58 -8.34 5.02
C SER A 136 10.18 -8.82 5.42
N ALA A 137 9.36 -7.91 5.93
CA ALA A 137 7.99 -8.17 6.31
C ALA A 137 7.07 -8.32 5.09
N LYS A 138 6.11 -9.24 5.18
CA LYS A 138 5.08 -9.49 4.16
C LYS A 138 3.73 -9.02 4.67
N ILE A 139 3.57 -7.71 4.76
CA ILE A 139 2.47 -7.05 5.46
C ILE A 139 1.79 -5.97 4.61
N TYR A 140 2.27 -5.76 3.39
CA TYR A 140 1.82 -4.70 2.48
C TYR A 140 0.94 -5.26 1.37
N CYS A 141 -0.10 -4.53 1.00
CA CYS A 141 -0.91 -4.83 -0.19
C CYS A 141 -1.27 -3.55 -0.93
N GLY A 142 -1.32 -3.59 -2.25
CA GLY A 142 -2.03 -2.58 -3.02
C GLY A 142 -3.50 -2.96 -3.15
N VAL A 143 -4.38 -1.97 -3.14
CA VAL A 143 -5.81 -2.15 -3.40
C VAL A 143 -6.20 -1.19 -4.51
N ALA A 144 -6.53 -1.72 -5.69
CA ALA A 144 -6.98 -0.89 -6.79
C ALA A 144 -8.39 -0.36 -6.51
N ASP A 145 -8.62 0.91 -6.84
CA ASP A 145 -9.97 1.42 -6.91
C ASP A 145 -10.73 0.74 -8.07
N THR A 146 -11.96 0.37 -7.80
CA THR A 146 -12.86 -0.31 -8.74
C THR A 146 -14.05 0.55 -9.13
N ASP A 147 -14.08 1.81 -8.71
CA ASP A 147 -15.10 2.76 -9.14
C ASP A 147 -15.11 2.89 -10.67
N PRO A 148 -16.23 2.55 -11.34
CA PRO A 148 -16.33 2.59 -12.80
C PRO A 148 -16.45 4.01 -13.38
N GLU A 149 -16.78 5.03 -12.58
CA GLU A 149 -17.02 6.39 -13.05
C GLU A 149 -15.77 7.27 -12.98
N GLN A 150 -14.87 7.00 -12.03
CA GLN A 150 -13.55 7.63 -11.90
C GLN A 150 -12.70 6.83 -10.91
N GLY A 151 -11.77 6.02 -11.41
CA GLY A 151 -10.85 5.29 -10.52
C GLY A 151 -9.87 6.24 -9.83
N ALA A 152 -9.82 6.23 -8.51
CA ALA A 152 -8.76 6.84 -7.73
C ALA A 152 -7.44 6.04 -7.86
N PRO A 153 -6.29 6.67 -7.56
CA PRO A 153 -5.04 5.93 -7.45
C PRO A 153 -5.15 4.76 -6.46
N PRO A 154 -4.50 3.61 -6.71
CA PRO A 154 -4.53 2.49 -5.78
C PRO A 154 -4.01 2.88 -4.39
N LEU A 155 -4.56 2.25 -3.36
CA LEU A 155 -4.18 2.49 -1.98
C LEU A 155 -3.19 1.43 -1.48
N LEU A 156 -2.28 1.83 -0.59
CA LEU A 156 -1.45 0.91 0.18
C LEU A 156 -2.20 0.51 1.45
N ALA A 157 -2.30 -0.78 1.69
CA ALA A 157 -2.73 -1.35 2.97
C ALA A 157 -1.52 -1.87 3.74
N LEU A 158 -1.59 -1.77 5.07
CA LEU A 158 -0.68 -2.44 6.01
C LEU A 158 -1.50 -3.34 6.94
N TYR A 159 -1.10 -4.60 7.11
CA TYR A 159 -1.85 -5.59 7.91
C TYR A 159 -3.35 -5.61 7.57
N THR A 160 -3.70 -5.60 6.28
CA THR A 160 -5.10 -5.57 5.80
C THR A 160 -5.90 -4.30 6.12
N ASN A 161 -5.24 -3.23 6.59
CA ASN A 161 -5.88 -1.95 6.92
C ASN A 161 -5.43 -0.84 5.97
N LEU A 162 -6.40 -0.09 5.44
CA LEU A 162 -6.17 1.04 4.51
C LEU A 162 -6.15 2.41 5.20
N ASN A 163 -6.81 2.51 6.36
CA ASN A 163 -7.19 3.79 6.97
C ASN A 163 -6.53 4.03 8.34
N GLU A 164 -5.53 3.24 8.70
CA GLU A 164 -4.84 3.34 9.99
C GLU A 164 -3.55 4.15 9.91
N PHE A 165 -3.28 4.83 8.80
CA PHE A 165 -2.11 5.68 8.69
C PHE A 165 -2.36 7.09 9.22
N SER A 166 -1.34 7.69 9.80
CA SER A 166 -1.32 9.10 10.16
C SER A 166 0.04 9.71 9.85
N ILE A 167 0.07 10.99 9.51
CA ILE A 167 1.31 11.76 9.52
C ILE A 167 1.45 12.45 10.85
N CYS A 168 2.57 12.25 11.54
CA CYS A 168 2.87 12.83 12.83
C CYS A 168 4.25 13.48 12.83
N HIS A 169 4.39 14.62 13.51
CA HIS A 169 5.65 15.32 13.65
C HIS A 169 6.56 14.61 14.66
N GLN A 170 7.79 14.27 14.26
CA GLN A 170 8.80 13.61 15.08
C GLN A 170 9.23 14.52 16.25
N ARG A 171 9.46 13.94 17.43
CA ARG A 171 10.00 14.61 18.62
C ARG A 171 11.44 14.23 18.92
N GLU A 172 11.77 12.96 18.72
CA GLU A 172 13.08 12.39 19.05
C GLU A 172 13.74 11.86 17.78
N GLY A 173 15.01 12.21 17.56
CA GLY A 173 15.78 11.73 16.42
C GLY A 173 15.67 12.57 15.13
N GLY A 174 14.91 13.67 15.13
CA GLY A 174 14.81 14.57 13.97
C GLY A 174 13.56 15.45 13.98
N GLU A 175 13.39 16.23 12.91
CA GLU A 175 12.26 17.15 12.67
C GLU A 175 11.42 16.70 11.46
N ALA A 176 11.26 15.38 11.30
CA ALA A 176 10.54 14.80 10.16
C ALA A 176 9.04 14.64 10.45
N ASP A 177 8.21 14.73 9.41
CA ASP A 177 6.80 14.36 9.49
C ASP A 177 6.67 12.90 9.03
N LEU A 178 6.56 11.98 9.98
CA LEU A 178 6.64 10.54 9.77
C LEU A 178 5.27 9.93 9.46
N LEU A 179 5.27 8.91 8.60
CA LEU A 179 4.13 8.01 8.43
C LEU A 179 4.09 7.03 9.61
N ILE A 180 3.06 7.15 10.44
CA ILE A 180 2.83 6.30 11.61
C ILE A 180 1.67 5.35 11.32
N TYR A 181 1.84 4.08 11.68
CA TYR A 181 0.77 3.10 11.64
C TYR A 181 0.02 3.09 12.97
N ASN A 182 -1.30 3.24 12.91
CA ASN A 182 -2.24 3.22 14.02
C ASN A 182 -1.74 4.05 15.22
N ALA A 183 -1.55 5.35 14.98
CA ALA A 183 -0.93 6.27 15.92
C ALA A 183 -1.61 6.25 17.31
N THR A 184 -0.82 6.34 18.38
CA THR A 184 -1.33 6.32 19.76
C THR A 184 -0.78 7.50 20.56
N SER A 185 -1.54 7.93 21.57
CA SER A 185 -1.15 9.07 22.43
C SER A 185 0.00 8.76 23.39
N SER A 186 0.44 7.50 23.48
CA SER A 186 1.45 7.02 24.41
C SER A 186 2.75 6.67 23.69
N ASN A 187 3.23 7.56 22.81
CA ASN A 187 4.48 7.37 22.08
C ASN A 187 5.43 8.57 22.32
N SER A 188 6.73 8.30 22.52
CA SER A 188 7.75 9.34 22.72
C SER A 188 8.40 9.83 21.42
N LEU A 189 8.31 9.05 20.33
CA LEU A 189 8.97 9.33 19.05
C LEU A 189 8.33 10.49 18.30
N TYR A 190 7.05 10.77 18.51
CA TYR A 190 6.30 11.83 17.81
C TYR A 190 5.34 12.57 18.73
N ASP A 191 4.85 13.72 18.25
CA ASP A 191 3.78 14.47 18.90
C ASP A 191 2.41 14.00 18.44
N TYR A 192 1.69 13.25 19.27
CA TYR A 192 0.35 12.76 18.93
C TYR A 192 -0.65 13.87 18.57
N VAL A 193 -0.51 15.07 19.14
CA VAL A 193 -1.42 16.19 18.84
C VAL A 193 -1.23 16.72 17.42
N SER A 194 -0.05 16.52 16.83
CA SER A 194 0.24 16.88 15.44
C SER A 194 -0.31 15.87 14.43
N CYS A 195 -0.72 14.68 14.89
CA CYS A 195 -1.12 13.60 14.00
C CYS A 195 -2.41 13.93 13.26
N TYR A 196 -2.43 13.67 11.96
CA TYR A 196 -3.65 13.68 11.15
C TYR A 196 -3.73 12.41 10.29
N PRO A 197 -4.94 11.84 10.12
CA PRO A 197 -5.09 10.61 9.37
C PRO A 197 -4.92 10.85 7.87
N VAL A 198 -4.33 9.86 7.21
CA VAL A 198 -4.03 9.90 5.78
C VAL A 198 -4.37 8.59 5.09
N LEU A 199 -4.59 8.66 3.78
CA LEU A 199 -4.55 7.53 2.88
C LEU A 199 -3.21 7.54 2.15
N VAL A 200 -2.63 6.36 1.92
CA VAL A 200 -1.38 6.21 1.19
C VAL A 200 -1.68 5.73 -0.22
N HIS A 201 -1.39 6.55 -1.22
CA HIS A 201 -1.60 6.26 -2.64
C HIS A 201 -0.32 5.71 -3.29
N LEU A 202 -0.49 4.75 -4.19
CA LEU A 202 0.52 4.30 -5.14
C LEU A 202 0.33 5.10 -6.43
N LEU A 203 1.29 5.97 -6.74
CA LEU A 203 1.25 6.82 -7.94
C LEU A 203 2.20 6.26 -9.00
N TYR A 204 1.67 6.05 -10.21
CA TYR A 204 2.43 5.60 -11.36
C TYR A 204 2.67 6.77 -12.30
N ASN A 205 3.94 7.07 -12.56
CA ASN A 205 4.31 8.03 -13.59
C ASN A 205 4.38 7.28 -14.93
N TYR A 206 3.40 7.53 -15.81
CA TYR A 206 3.37 7.03 -17.19
C TYR A 206 4.09 7.98 -18.14
#